data_AF-A0A9P6ZKE7-F1
#
_entry.id   AF-A0A9P6ZKE7-F1
#
_cell.length_a   1.000
_cell.length_b   1.000
_cell.length_c   1.000
_cell.angle_alpha   90.00
_cell.angle_beta   90.00
_cell.angle_gamma   90.00
#
_symmetry.space_group_name_H-M   'P 1'
#
loop_
_entity.id
_entity.type
_entity.pdbx_description
1 polymer ?
#
loop_
_entity_poly.entity_id
_entity_poly.type
_entity_poly.pdbx_seq_one_letter_code
_entity_poly.pdbx_strand_id
1 'polypeptide(L)'
;MACIQNQHIYTLRNCQGGTVADLSGGDNYSIIGYHDHNGPNQAWIFQHDGDGWFIKSVGADKYLGIEGELDDAGNGTKVVAVSSPFKWDVKDSDVEGVQGIRILLHGKHFCVDLSDKGNATEGTPVQLWASWPGANQIWAPVERN
;
A
#
# COMPACT_ATOMS: atom_id res chain seq x y z
N MET A 1 -13.75 6.39 -9.29
CA MET A 1 -13.43 5.01 -9.69
C MET A 1 -11.94 5.04 -9.79
N ALA A 2 -11.24 4.28 -8.92
CA ALA A 2 -9.80 4.43 -8.73
C ALA A 2 -9.05 4.48 -10.07
N CYS A 3 -8.04 5.35 -10.22
CA CYS A 3 -7.21 5.42 -11.43
C CYS A 3 -6.37 4.15 -11.73
N ILE A 4 -6.56 3.08 -10.95
CA ILE A 4 -5.94 1.77 -11.11
C ILE A 4 -6.68 0.92 -12.14
N GLN A 5 -5.93 0.26 -13.00
CA GLN A 5 -6.44 -0.70 -13.98
C GLN A 5 -6.16 -2.14 -13.54
N ASN A 6 -7.10 -3.04 -13.81
CA ASN A 6 -6.96 -4.46 -13.47
C ASN A 6 -5.84 -5.11 -14.28
N GLN A 7 -4.99 -5.90 -13.62
CA GLN A 7 -3.78 -6.55 -14.14
C GLN A 7 -2.62 -5.61 -14.52
N HIS A 8 -2.71 -4.33 -14.17
CA HIS A 8 -1.60 -3.40 -14.40
C HIS A 8 -0.66 -3.34 -13.20
N ILE A 9 0.60 -2.99 -13.48
CA ILE A 9 1.68 -2.95 -12.50
C ILE A 9 1.98 -1.49 -12.16
N TYR A 10 2.13 -1.21 -10.87
CA TYR A 10 2.41 0.12 -10.38
C TYR A 10 3.54 0.13 -9.34
N THR A 11 4.27 1.25 -9.30
CA THR A 11 4.95 1.71 -8.08
C THR A 11 4.00 2.60 -7.30
N LEU A 12 3.96 2.41 -5.99
CA LEU A 12 3.11 3.20 -5.10
C LEU A 12 3.97 4.20 -4.34
N ARG A 13 3.99 5.46 -4.78
CA ARG A 13 4.75 6.52 -4.12
C ARG A 13 3.91 7.21 -3.05
N ASN A 14 4.39 7.29 -1.82
CA ASN A 14 3.68 8.01 -0.77
C ASN A 14 3.62 9.50 -1.08
N CYS A 15 2.44 10.11 -1.01
CA CYS A 15 2.27 11.53 -1.36
C CYS A 15 2.87 12.52 -0.34
N GLN A 16 3.17 12.08 0.89
CA GLN A 16 3.81 12.90 1.92
C GLN A 16 5.33 12.66 1.99
N GLY A 17 5.75 11.40 2.18
CA GLY A 17 7.15 11.04 2.39
C GLY A 17 7.97 10.92 1.10
N GLY A 18 7.32 10.74 -0.06
CA GLY A 18 7.99 10.64 -1.36
C GLY A 18 8.71 9.31 -1.62
N THR A 19 8.87 8.45 -0.61
CA THR A 19 9.32 7.06 -0.72
C THR A 19 8.24 6.16 -1.32
N VAL A 20 8.61 4.99 -1.80
CA VAL A 20 7.69 4.02 -2.40
C VAL A 20 7.42 2.86 -1.45
N ALA A 21 6.27 2.20 -1.61
CA ALA A 21 5.96 0.96 -0.89
C ALA A 21 6.87 -0.17 -1.42
N ASP A 22 7.76 -0.63 -0.55
CA ASP A 22 8.81 -1.60 -0.85
C ASP A 22 8.60 -2.85 0.02
N LEU A 23 8.59 -4.02 -0.61
CA LEU A 23 8.74 -5.30 0.08
C LEU A 23 10.22 -5.47 0.47
N SER A 24 10.51 -5.31 1.77
CA SER A 24 11.87 -5.32 2.30
C SER A 24 12.63 -6.57 1.88
N GLY A 25 13.74 -6.38 1.14
CA GLY A 25 14.64 -7.47 0.77
C GLY A 25 15.41 -8.06 1.97
N GLY A 26 15.39 -7.40 3.12
CA GLY A 26 16.07 -7.87 4.34
C GLY A 26 15.35 -9.04 5.02
N ASP A 27 14.03 -9.09 4.95
CA ASP A 27 13.21 -10.13 5.59
C ASP A 27 12.15 -10.76 4.67
N ASN A 28 11.94 -10.23 3.46
CA ASN A 28 10.88 -10.61 2.53
C ASN A 28 9.49 -10.64 3.19
N TYR A 29 9.24 -9.79 4.18
CA TYR A 29 8.02 -9.78 4.99
C TYR A 29 7.53 -8.37 5.24
N SER A 30 8.41 -7.46 5.70
CA SER A 30 8.02 -6.10 6.05
C SER A 30 7.71 -5.27 4.81
N ILE A 31 6.65 -4.45 4.87
CA ILE A 31 6.43 -3.38 3.90
C ILE A 31 6.91 -2.06 4.50
N ILE A 32 7.79 -1.39 3.76
CA ILE A 32 8.48 -0.17 4.22
C ILE A 32 8.41 0.92 3.16
N GLY A 33 8.60 2.16 3.59
CA GLY A 33 8.98 3.27 2.73
C GLY A 33 10.46 3.16 2.37
N TYR A 34 10.78 3.09 1.08
CA TYR A 34 12.15 3.08 0.59
C TYR A 34 12.33 4.00 -0.62
N HIS A 35 13.55 4.41 -0.94
CA HIS A 35 13.78 5.18 -2.17
C HIS A 35 13.44 4.32 -3.38
N ASP A 36 12.87 4.92 -4.43
CA ASP A 36 12.56 4.21 -5.67
C ASP A 36 13.87 3.83 -6.37
N HIS A 37 14.09 2.53 -6.54
CA HIS A 37 15.20 1.95 -7.29
C HIS A 37 14.70 1.09 -8.45
N ASN A 38 13.40 1.18 -8.77
CA ASN A 38 12.73 0.42 -9.81
C ASN A 38 12.85 -1.11 -9.66
N GLY A 39 13.19 -1.61 -8.47
CA GLY A 39 13.30 -3.04 -8.20
C GLY A 39 11.96 -3.77 -8.25
N PRO A 40 11.95 -5.10 -8.49
CA PRO A 40 10.71 -5.87 -8.59
C PRO A 40 9.96 -5.98 -7.25
N ASN A 41 10.65 -5.82 -6.12
CA ASN A 41 10.04 -5.71 -4.78
C ASN A 41 9.33 -4.37 -4.53
N GLN A 42 9.42 -3.41 -5.47
CA GLN A 42 8.69 -2.12 -5.48
C GLN A 42 7.62 -2.06 -6.58
N ALA A 43 7.38 -3.18 -7.27
CA ALA A 43 6.34 -3.32 -8.28
C ALA A 43 5.19 -4.17 -7.75
N TRP A 44 3.97 -3.64 -7.93
CA TRP A 44 2.75 -4.24 -7.41
C TRP A 44 1.73 -4.38 -8.54
N ILE A 45 1.31 -5.61 -8.84
CA ILE A 45 0.20 -5.88 -9.77
C ILE A 45 -1.12 -5.81 -9.01
N PHE A 46 -2.05 -5.01 -9.52
CA PHE A 46 -3.38 -4.85 -8.98
C PHE A 46 -4.34 -5.81 -9.69
N GLN A 47 -5.03 -6.66 -8.94
CA GLN A 47 -5.95 -7.68 -9.46
C GLN A 47 -7.34 -7.45 -8.87
N HIS A 48 -8.32 -7.12 -9.70
CA HIS A 48 -9.70 -6.89 -9.27
C HIS A 48 -10.53 -8.15 -9.38
N ASP A 49 -11.28 -8.51 -8.33
CA ASP A 49 -12.13 -9.71 -8.30
C ASP A 49 -13.63 -9.42 -8.52
N GLY A 50 -13.99 -8.13 -8.68
CA GLY A 50 -15.37 -7.67 -8.82
C GLY A 50 -15.91 -6.98 -7.56
N ASP A 51 -15.32 -7.26 -6.40
CA ASP A 51 -15.73 -6.74 -5.09
C ASP A 51 -14.60 -5.91 -4.44
N GLY A 52 -13.34 -6.28 -4.66
CA GLY A 52 -12.18 -5.53 -4.20
C GLY A 52 -10.92 -5.83 -5.00
N TRP A 53 -9.79 -5.43 -4.43
CA TRP A 53 -8.48 -5.55 -5.04
C TRP A 53 -7.57 -6.47 -4.23
N PHE A 54 -6.83 -7.33 -4.93
CA PHE A 54 -5.62 -7.97 -4.44
C PHE A 54 -4.42 -7.24 -5.02
N ILE A 55 -3.41 -7.01 -4.19
CA ILE A 55 -2.20 -6.27 -4.57
C ILE A 55 -1.03 -7.23 -4.41
N LYS A 56 -0.53 -7.76 -5.51
CA LYS A 56 0.50 -8.81 -5.50
C LYS A 56 1.87 -8.21 -5.83
N SER A 57 2.91 -8.63 -5.12
CA SER A 57 4.29 -8.25 -5.46
C SER A 57 4.69 -8.88 -6.80
N VAL A 58 5.42 -8.14 -7.62
CA VAL A 58 6.04 -8.70 -8.85
C VAL A 58 7.32 -9.47 -8.50
N GLY A 59 8.07 -9.01 -7.48
CA GLY A 59 9.32 -9.62 -7.05
C GLY A 59 9.16 -10.86 -6.17
N ALA A 60 7.96 -11.13 -5.65
CA ALA A 60 7.68 -12.28 -4.81
C ALA A 60 6.27 -12.81 -5.07
N ASP A 61 6.06 -14.11 -4.90
CA ASP A 61 4.72 -14.72 -4.94
C ASP A 61 3.95 -14.45 -3.62
N LYS A 62 3.81 -13.16 -3.28
CA LYS A 62 3.19 -12.67 -2.04
C LYS A 62 2.27 -11.49 -2.33
N TYR A 63 1.34 -11.25 -1.42
CA TYR A 63 0.36 -10.18 -1.49
C TYR A 63 0.59 -9.15 -0.38
N LEU A 64 0.24 -7.90 -0.64
CA LEU A 64 0.10 -6.88 0.39
C LEU A 64 -1.05 -7.30 1.32
N GLY A 65 -0.76 -7.47 2.60
CA GLY A 65 -1.72 -7.82 3.63
C GLY A 65 -1.39 -7.15 4.96
N ILE A 66 -1.86 -7.72 6.06
CA ILE A 66 -1.63 -7.18 7.40
C ILE A 66 -1.07 -8.26 8.33
N GLU A 67 -0.38 -7.81 9.37
CA GLU A 67 0.03 -8.68 10.48
C GLU A 67 -1.17 -8.96 11.39
N GLY A 68 -1.52 -10.24 11.56
CA GLY A 68 -2.65 -10.67 12.38
C GLY A 68 -3.96 -10.80 11.60
N GLU A 69 -5.06 -10.91 12.34
CA GLU A 69 -6.40 -11.15 11.80
C GLU A 69 -7.16 -9.85 11.52
N LEU A 70 -8.09 -9.91 10.57
CA LEU A 70 -8.87 -8.74 10.12
C LEU A 70 -9.70 -8.11 11.24
N ASP A 71 -10.19 -8.90 12.19
CA ASP A 71 -11.04 -8.43 13.29
C ASP A 71 -10.27 -7.69 14.39
N ASP A 72 -8.98 -7.99 14.55
CA ASP A 72 -8.11 -7.35 15.54
C ASP A 72 -7.35 -6.13 14.98
N ALA A 73 -7.47 -5.89 13.67
CA ALA A 73 -6.77 -4.82 12.99
C ALA A 73 -7.19 -3.43 13.47
N GLY A 74 -6.19 -2.56 13.72
CA GLY A 74 -6.39 -1.19 14.17
C GLY A 74 -5.21 -0.28 13.85
N ASN A 75 -5.16 0.88 14.51
CA ASN A 75 -4.03 1.81 14.37
C ASN A 75 -2.71 1.13 14.77
N GLY A 76 -1.74 1.19 13.88
CA GLY A 76 -0.41 0.60 14.11
C GLY A 76 -0.28 -0.87 13.70
N THR A 77 -1.37 -1.54 13.28
CA THR A 77 -1.26 -2.88 12.68
C THR A 77 -0.34 -2.80 11.46
N LYS A 78 0.70 -3.62 11.40
CA LYS A 78 1.66 -3.56 10.30
C LYS A 78 1.04 -4.03 9.00
N VAL A 79 1.44 -3.38 7.91
CA VAL A 79 1.21 -3.89 6.56
C VAL A 79 2.42 -4.77 6.20
N VAL A 80 2.17 -6.01 5.79
CA VAL A 80 3.19 -7.05 5.59
C VAL A 80 2.90 -7.85 4.33
N ALA A 81 3.87 -8.62 3.86
CA ALA A 81 3.68 -9.57 2.78
C ALA A 81 3.12 -10.91 3.28
N VAL A 82 1.98 -11.31 2.73
CA VAL A 82 1.27 -12.56 3.08
C VAL A 82 1.25 -13.52 1.88
N SER A 83 1.12 -14.83 2.13
CA SER A 83 1.16 -15.86 1.07
C SER A 83 -0.17 -16.05 0.34
N SER A 84 -1.28 -15.63 0.93
CA SER A 84 -2.62 -15.76 0.35
C SER A 84 -3.14 -14.39 -0.11
N PRO A 85 -3.98 -14.33 -1.17
CA PRO A 85 -4.61 -13.07 -1.58
C PRO A 85 -5.33 -12.39 -0.41
N PHE A 86 -5.05 -11.10 -0.21
CA PHE A 86 -5.65 -10.28 0.85
C PHE A 86 -6.38 -9.10 0.23
N LYS A 87 -7.67 -8.96 0.54
CA LYS A 87 -8.57 -8.03 -0.13
C LYS A 87 -8.48 -6.62 0.45
N TRP A 88 -8.46 -5.63 -0.44
CA TRP A 88 -8.47 -4.20 -0.13
C TRP A 88 -9.58 -3.48 -0.90
N ASP A 89 -10.10 -2.40 -0.30
CA ASP A 89 -10.89 -1.41 -1.02
C ASP A 89 -9.96 -0.31 -1.52
N VAL A 90 -9.97 -0.02 -2.82
CA VAL A 90 -9.13 1.03 -3.41
C VAL A 90 -10.02 2.15 -3.94
N LYS A 91 -9.74 3.38 -3.50
CA LYS A 91 -10.52 4.58 -3.86
C LYS A 91 -9.57 5.68 -4.33
N ASP A 92 -10.07 6.56 -5.17
CA ASP A 92 -9.36 7.82 -5.49
C ASP A 92 -9.15 8.63 -4.20
N SER A 93 -8.08 9.42 -4.17
CA SER A 93 -7.80 10.34 -3.08
C SER A 93 -9.00 11.23 -2.77
N ASP A 94 -9.36 11.28 -1.49
CA ASP A 94 -10.38 12.15 -0.92
C ASP A 94 -9.76 13.41 -0.26
N VAL A 95 -8.46 13.62 -0.44
CA VAL A 95 -7.71 14.74 0.14
C VAL A 95 -7.55 15.85 -0.90
N GLU A 96 -7.99 17.06 -0.55
CA GLU A 96 -7.92 18.23 -1.42
C GLU A 96 -6.49 18.51 -1.88
N GLY A 97 -6.31 18.66 -3.20
CA GLY A 97 -5.01 18.96 -3.80
C GLY A 97 -4.02 17.79 -3.89
N VAL A 98 -4.36 16.60 -3.38
CA VAL A 98 -3.49 15.41 -3.41
C VAL A 98 -4.06 14.39 -4.39
N GLN A 99 -3.30 14.09 -5.44
CA GLN A 99 -3.67 13.08 -6.44
C GLN A 99 -3.04 11.72 -6.10
N GLY A 100 -3.85 10.67 -6.16
CA GLY A 100 -3.42 9.31 -5.87
C GLY A 100 -4.60 8.44 -5.44
N ILE A 101 -4.30 7.34 -4.76
CA ILE A 101 -5.28 6.41 -4.24
C ILE A 101 -5.15 6.25 -2.73
N ARG A 102 -6.27 5.92 -2.08
CA ARG A 102 -6.34 5.40 -0.73
C ARG A 102 -6.62 3.90 -0.80
N ILE A 103 -5.81 3.11 -0.09
CA ILE A 103 -5.95 1.66 0.02
C ILE A 103 -6.50 1.37 1.42
N LEU A 104 -7.77 0.98 1.51
CA LEU A 104 -8.47 0.71 2.77
C LEU A 104 -8.56 -0.79 3.04
N LEU A 105 -8.40 -1.16 4.31
CA LEU A 105 -8.72 -2.50 4.77
C LEU A 105 -10.19 -2.78 4.43
N HIS A 106 -10.45 -3.86 3.70
CA HIS A 106 -11.75 -4.12 3.10
C HIS A 106 -12.89 -4.08 4.14
N GLY A 107 -13.90 -3.26 3.87
CA GLY A 107 -15.06 -3.07 4.75
C GLY A 107 -14.78 -2.30 6.04
N LYS A 108 -13.57 -1.71 6.23
CA LYS A 108 -13.18 -0.94 7.43
C LYS A 108 -12.70 0.47 7.08
N HIS A 109 -12.59 1.31 8.10
CA HIS A 109 -12.13 2.71 7.99
C HIS A 109 -10.62 2.88 8.27
N PHE A 110 -9.84 1.80 8.21
CA PHE A 110 -8.38 1.83 8.32
C PHE A 110 -7.76 1.77 6.93
N CYS A 111 -6.67 2.50 6.69
CA CYS A 111 -5.98 2.53 5.41
C CYS A 111 -4.47 2.42 5.57
N VAL A 112 -3.81 2.06 4.46
CA VAL A 112 -2.36 1.97 4.33
C VAL A 112 -1.73 3.35 4.53
N ASP A 113 -0.93 3.47 5.58
CA ASP A 113 -0.33 4.69 6.12
C ASP A 113 1.18 4.53 6.17
N LEU A 114 1.93 5.48 5.59
CA LEU A 114 3.36 5.60 5.89
C LEU A 114 3.50 6.21 7.28
N SER A 115 4.06 5.43 8.20
CA SER A 115 4.07 5.74 9.63
C SER A 115 4.84 7.02 9.97
N ASP A 116 4.72 7.44 11.23
CA ASP A 116 5.35 8.66 11.75
C ASP A 116 5.04 9.90 10.89
N LYS A 117 3.77 10.01 10.48
CA LYS A 117 3.22 11.11 9.66
C LYS A 117 3.88 11.23 8.28
N GLY A 118 4.24 10.09 7.67
CA GLY A 118 4.88 10.05 6.36
C GLY A 118 6.37 10.34 6.43
N ASN A 119 7.06 9.83 7.46
CA ASN A 119 8.50 9.98 7.59
C ASN A 119 9.22 9.40 6.35
N ALA A 120 10.05 10.22 5.72
CA ALA A 120 10.75 9.87 4.49
C ALA A 120 12.02 9.04 4.73
N THR A 121 12.35 8.72 5.98
CA THR A 121 13.52 7.89 6.31
C THR A 121 13.33 6.49 5.74
N GLU A 122 14.34 5.99 5.03
CA GLU A 122 14.35 4.63 4.50
C GLU A 122 14.11 3.59 5.60
N GLY A 123 13.23 2.63 5.32
CA GLY A 123 12.83 1.63 6.30
C GLY A 123 11.68 2.07 7.21
N THR A 124 11.12 3.28 7.03
CA THR A 124 9.92 3.70 7.76
C THR A 124 8.80 2.69 7.53
N PRO A 125 8.22 2.10 8.58
CA PRO A 125 7.19 1.07 8.42
C PRO A 125 5.94 1.60 7.73
N VAL A 126 5.30 0.75 6.94
CA VAL A 126 3.93 0.93 6.48
C VAL A 126 2.99 0.21 7.45
N GLN A 127 1.92 0.89 7.85
CA GLN A 127 0.97 0.41 8.85
C GLN A 127 -0.46 0.72 8.43
N LEU A 128 -1.43 0.21 9.18
CA LEU A 128 -2.78 0.69 9.16
C LEU A 128 -2.95 1.87 10.11
N TRP A 129 -3.75 2.84 9.67
CA TRP A 129 -4.22 3.91 10.52
C TRP A 129 -5.63 4.33 10.12
N ALA A 130 -6.41 4.82 11.07
CA ALA A 130 -7.76 5.31 10.82
C ALA A 130 -7.70 6.43 9.78
N SER A 131 -8.59 6.36 8.80
CA SER A 131 -8.60 7.30 7.67
C SER A 131 -8.80 8.73 8.16
N TRP A 132 -7.89 9.61 7.76
CA TRP A 132 -8.00 11.06 7.95
C TRP A 132 -7.45 11.79 6.71
N PRO A 133 -7.65 13.12 6.58
CA PRO A 133 -7.19 13.89 5.43
C PRO A 133 -5.66 14.08 5.31
N GLY A 134 -4.85 13.12 5.78
CA GLY A 134 -3.39 13.16 5.70
C GLY A 134 -2.86 12.60 4.38
N ALA A 135 -1.96 13.33 3.73
CA ALA A 135 -1.33 12.89 2.48
C ALA A 135 -0.43 11.64 2.65
N ASN A 136 0.00 11.32 3.88
CA ASN A 136 0.77 10.11 4.18
C ASN A 136 -0.07 8.82 4.07
N GLN A 137 -1.38 8.95 3.89
CA GLN A 137 -2.32 7.85 3.63
C GLN A 137 -2.74 7.74 2.16
N ILE A 138 -2.17 8.60 1.30
CA ILE A 138 -2.43 8.63 -0.13
C ILE A 138 -1.17 8.18 -0.86
N TRP A 139 -1.36 7.32 -1.85
CA TRP A 139 -0.30 6.71 -2.65
C TRP A 139 -0.52 7.09 -4.11
N ALA A 140 0.43 7.78 -4.72
CA ALA A 140 0.43 8.08 -6.14
C ALA A 140 0.91 6.84 -6.92
N PRO A 141 0.02 6.18 -7.70
CA PRO A 141 0.43 5.07 -8.54
C PRO A 141 1.19 5.59 -9.77
N VAL A 142 2.37 5.02 -10.02
CA VAL A 142 3.16 5.24 -11.23
C VAL A 142 3.17 3.94 -12.00
N GLU A 143 2.51 3.92 -13.16
CA GLU A 143 2.39 2.73 -14.00
C GLU A 143 3.76 2.28 -14.50
N ARG A 144 4.01 0.96 -14.44
CA ARG A 144 5.20 0.32 -14.99
C ARG A 144 4.84 -0.39 -16.29
N ASN A 145 5.69 -0.22 -17.29
CA ASN A 145 5.63 -0.95 -18.57
C ASN A 145 6.19 -2.36 -18.44
#